data_AF-A0A3S2P9T2-F1
#
_entry.id   AF-A0A3S2P9T2-F1
#
_cell.length_a   1.000
_cell.length_b   1.000
_cell.length_c   1.000
_cell.angle_alpha   90.00
_cell.angle_beta   90.00
_cell.angle_gamma   90.00
#
_symmetry.space_group_name_H-M   'P 1'
#
loop_
_entity.id
_entity.type
_entity.pdbx_description
1 polymer ?
#
loop_
_entity_poly.entity_id
_entity_poly.type
_entity_poly.pdbx_seq_one_letter_code
_entity_poly.pdbx_strand_id
1 'polypeptide(L)'
;MASSTFQGIKRAAETSQNVESLRPPRFIHEDGVIRPYKAREANGSQMLQKIENGRFAKYRYFAHANINESDFLMITKRGIFFVTRGTFGQLTCEWQYLFEEFTMDPRIDGGRRLRIEAKERVKSVFHAKEFGKIINFKTPEIANWVLEKLKDARDSLSKY
;
A
#
# COMPACT_ATOMS: atom_id res chain seq x y z
N MET A 1 14.90 54.41 3.68
CA MET A 1 15.63 53.13 3.56
C MET A 1 14.95 52.12 4.48
N ALA A 2 14.04 51.30 3.97
CA ALA A 2 13.30 50.31 4.74
C ALA A 2 13.18 49.03 3.90
N SER A 3 14.16 48.14 4.03
CA SER A 3 14.11 46.79 3.45
C SER A 3 15.18 45.91 4.10
N SER A 4 14.97 45.52 5.35
CA SER A 4 15.81 44.52 6.01
C SER A 4 15.04 43.75 7.09
N THR A 5 13.84 43.29 6.74
CA THR A 5 13.04 42.40 7.62
C THR A 5 12.57 41.15 6.88
N PHE A 6 12.51 41.18 5.55
CA PHE A 6 12.04 40.03 4.76
C PHE A 6 13.11 38.95 4.51
N GLN A 7 14.40 39.31 4.50
CA GLN A 7 15.49 38.34 4.28
C GLN A 7 15.83 37.51 5.52
N GLY A 8 15.52 38.01 6.74
CA GLY A 8 15.73 37.26 7.98
C GLY A 8 14.79 36.05 8.10
N ILE A 9 13.55 36.19 7.62
CA ILE A 9 12.53 35.13 7.70
C ILE A 9 12.86 33.97 6.75
N LYS A 10 13.51 34.24 5.60
CA LYS A 10 13.84 33.21 4.61
C LYS A 10 14.90 32.21 5.11
N ARG A 11 15.83 32.64 5.96
CA ARG A 11 16.91 31.76 6.49
C ARG A 11 16.48 30.89 7.67
N ALA A 12 15.45 31.27 8.43
CA ALA A 12 14.95 30.47 9.55
C ALA A 12 14.04 29.30 9.11
N ALA A 13 13.53 29.34 7.87
CA ALA A 13 12.62 28.33 7.31
C ALA A 13 13.36 27.16 6.61
N GLU A 14 14.68 27.19 6.52
CA GLU A 14 15.48 26.11 5.87
C GLU A 14 15.88 25.00 6.84
N THR A 15 15.64 25.15 8.14
CA THR A 15 15.65 24.02 9.08
C THR A 15 14.31 23.30 8.99
N SER A 16 14.08 22.64 7.86
CA SER A 16 12.93 21.75 7.66
C SER A 16 13.12 20.48 8.49
N GLN A 17 13.05 20.62 9.81
CA GLN A 17 12.62 19.51 10.67
C GLN A 17 11.25 19.10 10.12
N ASN A 18 11.19 17.95 9.47
CA ASN A 18 9.97 17.42 8.87
C ASN A 18 8.94 17.26 10.00
N VAL A 19 8.06 18.25 10.18
CA VAL A 19 7.02 18.21 11.22
C VAL A 19 5.99 17.20 10.75
N GLU A 20 6.22 15.93 11.07
CA GLU A 20 5.26 14.89 10.79
C GLU A 20 4.05 15.06 11.71
N SER A 21 2.86 15.11 11.12
CA SER A 21 1.63 15.19 11.90
C SER A 21 1.51 13.97 12.81
N LEU A 22 1.32 14.20 14.11
CA LEU A 22 1.10 13.14 15.11
C LEU A 22 -0.07 12.20 14.75
N ARG A 23 -1.03 12.70 13.97
CA ARG A 23 -2.19 11.96 13.49
C ARG A 23 -2.33 12.15 11.99
N PRO A 24 -2.19 11.08 11.19
CA PRO A 24 -2.44 11.16 9.75
C PRO A 24 -3.89 11.52 9.41
N PRO A 25 -4.13 12.16 8.25
CA PRO A 25 -5.47 12.51 7.80
C PRO A 25 -6.43 11.33 7.81
N ARG A 26 -7.70 11.59 8.13
CA ARG A 26 -8.73 10.56 8.13
C ARG A 26 -8.92 10.00 6.72
N PHE A 27 -9.02 8.68 6.61
CA PHE A 27 -9.45 8.03 5.38
C PHE A 27 -10.96 8.24 5.19
N ILE A 28 -11.35 8.86 4.07
CA ILE A 28 -12.74 9.00 3.65
C ILE A 28 -13.01 7.95 2.58
N HIS A 29 -14.01 7.12 2.83
CA HIS A 29 -14.44 6.06 1.93
C HIS A 29 -15.18 6.66 0.73
N GLU A 30 -15.26 5.91 -0.37
CA GLU A 30 -15.86 6.39 -1.62
C GLU A 30 -17.38 6.67 -1.51
N ASP A 31 -18.03 6.10 -0.51
CA ASP A 31 -19.44 6.38 -0.21
C ASP A 31 -19.68 7.79 0.38
N GLY A 32 -18.61 8.53 0.70
CA GLY A 32 -18.69 9.86 1.31
C GLY A 32 -19.19 9.86 2.76
N VAL A 33 -19.47 8.69 3.36
CA VAL A 33 -19.99 8.60 4.72
C VAL A 33 -18.86 8.82 5.72
N ILE A 34 -19.01 9.84 6.55
CA ILE A 34 -18.05 10.16 7.61
C ILE A 34 -18.15 9.12 8.72
N ARG A 35 -17.05 8.40 8.95
CA ARG A 35 -16.92 7.39 10.01
C ARG A 35 -16.02 7.87 11.14
N PRO A 36 -16.12 7.28 12.34
CA PRO A 36 -15.14 7.48 13.41
C PRO A 36 -13.71 7.24 12.92
N TYR A 37 -12.77 8.00 13.47
CA TYR A 37 -11.37 7.91 13.07
C TYR A 37 -10.81 6.52 13.38
N LYS A 38 -10.17 5.91 12.37
CA LYS A 38 -9.42 4.66 12.50
C LYS A 38 -7.98 4.89 12.11
N ALA A 39 -7.07 4.83 13.08
CA ALA A 39 -5.64 5.08 12.87
C ALA A 39 -5.05 4.18 11.77
N ARG A 40 -5.44 2.90 11.74
CA ARG A 40 -4.98 1.94 10.72
C ARG A 40 -5.36 2.36 9.30
N GLU A 41 -6.59 2.82 9.08
CA GLU A 41 -7.03 3.27 7.74
C GLU A 41 -6.36 4.59 7.34
N ALA A 42 -6.23 5.53 8.29
CA ALA A 42 -5.52 6.79 8.07
C ALA A 42 -4.05 6.57 7.70
N ASN A 43 -3.33 5.73 8.46
CA ASN A 43 -1.94 5.38 8.21
C ASN A 43 -1.77 4.67 6.87
N GLY A 44 -2.62 3.68 6.56
CA GLY A 44 -2.56 2.93 5.31
C GLY A 44 -2.82 3.80 4.09
N SER A 45 -3.83 4.68 4.16
CA SER A 45 -4.10 5.65 3.09
C SER A 45 -2.95 6.63 2.90
N GLN A 46 -2.38 7.17 3.99
CA GLN A 46 -1.23 8.07 3.90
C GLN A 46 0.01 7.34 3.32
N MET A 47 0.23 6.09 3.73
CA MET A 47 1.31 5.25 3.21
C MET A 47 1.19 5.11 1.70
N LEU A 48 0.01 4.75 1.18
CA LEU A 48 -0.25 4.63 -0.27
C LEU A 48 0.05 5.94 -1.03
N GLN A 49 -0.33 7.08 -0.47
CA GLN A 49 -0.07 8.40 -1.07
C GLN A 49 1.41 8.78 -1.09
N LYS A 50 2.24 8.21 -0.21
CA LYS A 50 3.68 8.51 -0.09
C LYS A 50 4.58 7.53 -0.87
N ILE A 51 4.08 6.38 -1.32
CA ILE A 51 4.88 5.39 -2.06
C ILE A 51 5.51 6.05 -3.30
N GLU A 52 6.83 5.94 -3.41
CA GLU A 52 7.63 6.48 -4.52
C GLU A 52 7.23 7.93 -4.90
N ASN A 53 7.18 8.82 -3.90
CA ASN A 53 6.81 10.23 -4.06
C ASN A 53 5.44 10.44 -4.73
N GLY A 54 4.47 9.58 -4.44
CA GLY A 54 3.10 9.70 -4.93
C GLY A 54 2.83 9.02 -6.27
N ARG A 55 3.73 8.17 -6.77
CA ARG A 55 3.51 7.38 -8.00
C ARG A 55 2.18 6.61 -7.99
N PHE A 56 1.73 6.19 -6.80
CA PHE A 56 0.52 5.40 -6.60
C PHE A 56 -0.66 6.18 -6.00
N ALA A 57 -0.57 7.52 -5.93
CA ALA A 57 -1.59 8.38 -5.34
C ALA A 57 -3.00 8.22 -5.97
N LYS A 58 -3.06 7.84 -7.25
CA LYS A 58 -4.31 7.58 -7.99
C LYS A 58 -5.05 6.31 -7.54
N TYR A 59 -4.38 5.39 -6.85
CA TYR A 59 -5.01 4.17 -6.37
C TYR A 59 -5.80 4.43 -5.09
N ARG A 60 -6.86 3.66 -4.91
CA ARG A 60 -7.75 3.77 -3.75
C ARG A 60 -7.36 2.71 -2.72
N TYR A 61 -6.99 3.18 -1.54
CA TYR A 61 -6.64 2.33 -0.41
C TYR A 61 -7.83 1.46 0.00
N PHE A 62 -7.57 0.20 0.32
CA PHE A 62 -8.58 -0.72 0.86
C PHE A 62 -8.16 -1.26 2.23
N ALA A 63 -6.99 -1.87 2.31
CA ALA A 63 -6.45 -2.45 3.54
C ALA A 63 -4.92 -2.62 3.44
N HIS A 64 -4.26 -2.90 4.55
CA HIS A 64 -2.87 -3.37 4.54
C HIS A 64 -2.60 -4.34 5.68
N ALA A 65 -1.60 -5.20 5.48
CA ALA A 65 -1.06 -6.08 6.51
C ALA A 65 0.46 -5.91 6.60
N ASN A 66 0.97 -5.94 7.83
CA ASN A 66 2.41 -5.97 8.08
C ASN A 66 2.87 -7.43 7.92
N ILE A 67 3.88 -7.64 7.08
CA ILE A 67 4.52 -8.94 6.89
C ILE A 67 5.64 -9.08 7.90
N ASN A 68 6.44 -8.03 8.04
CA ASN A 68 7.43 -7.83 9.09
C ASN A 68 7.38 -6.34 9.52
N GLU A 69 8.46 -5.80 10.10
CA GLU A 69 8.51 -4.41 10.57
C GLU A 69 8.66 -3.39 9.43
N SER A 70 9.27 -3.78 8.31
CA SER A 70 9.54 -2.92 7.14
C SER A 70 8.63 -3.21 5.95
N ASP A 71 8.07 -4.39 5.84
CA ASP A 71 7.38 -4.89 4.66
C ASP A 71 5.88 -5.00 4.90
N PHE A 72 5.12 -4.51 3.93
CA PHE A 72 3.68 -4.39 3.98
C PHE A 72 3.09 -4.97 2.71
N LEU A 73 2.04 -5.78 2.86
CA LEU A 73 1.14 -6.07 1.76
C LEU A 73 0.03 -5.01 1.75
N MET A 74 0.08 -4.11 0.78
CA MET A 74 -0.94 -3.12 0.52
C MET A 74 -2.02 -3.72 -0.39
N ILE A 75 -3.29 -3.57 0.01
CA ILE A 75 -4.44 -3.93 -0.80
C ILE A 75 -5.14 -2.63 -1.22
N THR A 76 -5.30 -2.48 -2.52
CA THR A 76 -6.05 -1.39 -3.14
C THR A 76 -7.33 -1.93 -3.77
N LYS A 77 -8.22 -1.04 -4.20
CA LYS A 77 -9.41 -1.41 -4.97
C LYS A 77 -9.11 -2.10 -6.32
N ARG A 78 -7.91 -1.94 -6.88
CA ARG A 78 -7.55 -2.48 -8.20
C ARG A 78 -6.57 -3.66 -8.15
N GLY A 79 -5.93 -3.89 -7.02
CA GLY A 79 -4.85 -4.87 -6.91
C GLY A 79 -4.04 -4.72 -5.63
N ILE A 80 -2.88 -5.37 -5.61
CA ILE A 80 -1.99 -5.48 -4.47
C ILE A 80 -0.60 -4.94 -4.77
N PHE A 81 0.01 -4.30 -3.78
CA PHE A 81 1.40 -3.84 -3.82
C PHE A 81 2.17 -4.44 -2.65
N PHE A 82 3.36 -4.96 -2.92
CA PHE A 82 4.32 -5.29 -1.89
C PHE A 82 5.23 -4.10 -1.68
N VAL A 83 5.14 -3.52 -0.48
CA VAL A 83 5.76 -2.25 -0.16
C VAL A 83 6.80 -2.47 0.93
N THR A 84 8.02 -2.01 0.71
CA THR A 84 9.09 -2.05 1.69
C THR A 84 9.42 -0.63 2.16
N ARG A 85 9.59 -0.48 3.47
CA ARG A 85 10.06 0.73 4.12
C ARG A 85 11.57 0.65 4.27
N GLY A 86 12.28 1.55 3.60
CA GLY A 86 13.71 1.69 3.74
C GLY A 86 14.12 2.33 5.07
N THR A 87 15.42 2.38 5.31
CA THR A 87 16.03 2.86 6.57
C THR A 87 15.69 4.31 6.92
N PHE A 88 15.48 5.17 5.93
CA PHE A 88 15.10 6.58 6.11
C PHE A 88 13.59 6.81 6.00
N GLY A 89 12.78 5.75 6.09
CA GLY A 89 11.32 5.83 6.03
C GLY A 89 10.73 5.92 4.62
N GLN A 90 11.56 5.92 3.58
CA GLN A 90 11.08 5.87 2.19
C GLN A 90 10.29 4.59 1.91
N LEU A 91 9.22 4.70 1.14
CA LEU A 91 8.36 3.57 0.78
C LEU A 91 8.56 3.22 -0.69
N THR A 92 9.06 2.02 -0.96
CA THR A 92 9.29 1.48 -2.31
C THR A 92 8.30 0.38 -2.62
N CYS A 93 7.82 0.32 -3.86
CA CYS A 93 6.96 -0.77 -4.32
C CYS A 93 7.81 -1.83 -5.03
N GLU A 94 8.13 -2.91 -4.34
CA GLU A 94 8.98 -3.98 -4.88
C GLU A 94 8.31 -4.72 -6.04
N TRP A 95 7.02 -4.99 -5.92
CA TRP A 95 6.21 -5.55 -6.99
C TRP A 95 4.73 -5.25 -6.76
N GLN A 96 3.97 -5.32 -7.85
CA GLN A 96 2.54 -5.02 -7.86
C GLN A 96 1.82 -5.91 -8.86
N TYR A 97 0.60 -6.32 -8.50
CA TYR A 97 -0.30 -7.02 -9.41
C TYR A 97 -1.69 -6.42 -9.32
N LEU A 98 -2.30 -6.14 -10.46
CA LEU A 98 -3.71 -5.84 -10.57
C LEU A 98 -4.51 -7.14 -10.46
N PHE A 99 -5.76 -7.06 -10.01
CA PHE A 99 -6.60 -8.25 -9.90
C PHE A 99 -6.83 -8.95 -11.25
N GLU A 100 -6.84 -8.21 -12.35
CA GLU A 100 -6.93 -8.73 -13.74
C GLU A 100 -5.69 -9.54 -14.18
N GLU A 101 -4.57 -9.38 -13.47
CA GLU A 101 -3.35 -10.12 -13.74
C GLU A 101 -3.31 -11.47 -13.01
N PHE A 102 -4.23 -11.73 -12.07
CA PHE A 102 -4.27 -13.00 -11.35
C PHE A 102 -4.71 -14.14 -12.28
N THR A 103 -3.94 -15.22 -12.30
CA THR A 103 -4.25 -16.42 -13.08
C THR A 103 -5.04 -17.44 -12.26
N MET A 104 -4.88 -17.40 -10.93
CA MET A 104 -5.64 -18.19 -9.97
C MET A 104 -6.06 -17.33 -8.79
N ASP A 105 -7.10 -17.79 -8.10
CA ASP A 105 -7.50 -17.18 -6.84
C ASP A 105 -6.39 -17.33 -5.78
N PRO A 106 -6.05 -16.25 -5.03
CA PRO A 106 -5.11 -16.35 -3.93
C PRO A 106 -5.56 -17.41 -2.93
N ARG A 107 -4.61 -18.18 -2.39
CA ARG A 107 -4.90 -19.26 -1.44
C ARG A 107 -3.86 -19.33 -0.33
N ILE A 108 -4.26 -19.86 0.82
CA ILE A 108 -3.36 -20.10 1.94
C ILE A 108 -2.84 -21.53 1.89
N ASP A 109 -1.53 -21.67 1.75
CA ASP A 109 -0.82 -22.94 1.84
C ASP A 109 -0.16 -23.04 3.24
N GLY A 110 -0.30 -24.18 3.93
CA GLY A 110 0.37 -24.41 5.22
C GLY A 110 -0.01 -23.41 6.32
N GLY A 111 -1.26 -22.91 6.30
CA GLY A 111 -1.87 -22.07 7.35
C GLY A 111 -1.45 -20.60 7.36
N ARG A 112 -0.21 -20.25 6.96
CA ARG A 112 0.31 -18.87 7.04
C ARG A 112 0.93 -18.33 5.75
N ARG A 113 1.00 -19.13 4.68
CA ARG A 113 1.65 -18.76 3.43
C ARG A 113 0.60 -18.40 2.40
N LEU A 114 0.48 -17.13 2.07
CA LEU A 114 -0.40 -16.69 0.98
C LEU A 114 0.32 -16.87 -0.34
N ARG A 115 -0.25 -17.69 -1.22
CA ARG A 115 0.20 -17.86 -2.59
C ARG A 115 -0.66 -17.02 -3.53
N ILE A 116 0.01 -16.27 -4.40
CA ILE A 116 -0.59 -15.39 -5.40
C ILE A 116 0.03 -15.72 -6.74
N GLU A 117 -0.78 -16.13 -7.71
CA GLU A 117 -0.32 -16.49 -9.05
C GLU A 117 -0.82 -15.45 -10.04
N ALA A 118 0.09 -14.91 -10.86
CA ALA A 118 -0.22 -13.81 -11.76
C ALA A 118 0.58 -13.91 -13.07
N LYS A 119 0.07 -13.23 -14.10
CA LYS A 119 0.71 -13.14 -15.41
C LYS A 119 2.11 -12.55 -15.30
N GLU A 120 3.02 -13.07 -16.11
CA GLU A 120 4.37 -12.54 -16.24
C GLU A 120 4.33 -11.15 -16.90
N ARG A 121 5.09 -10.19 -16.36
CA ARG A 121 5.24 -8.86 -16.97
C ARG A 121 6.41 -8.75 -17.94
N VAL A 122 7.13 -9.85 -18.18
CA VAL A 122 8.26 -9.93 -19.12
C VAL A 122 7.79 -10.65 -20.39
N LYS A 123 8.16 -10.10 -21.56
CA LYS A 123 8.01 -10.77 -22.86
C LYS A 123 9.01 -11.93 -22.94
N SER A 124 8.78 -13.03 -22.24
CA SER A 124 9.53 -14.27 -22.47
C SER A 124 9.11 -14.85 -23.83
N VAL A 125 10.07 -15.05 -24.74
CA VAL A 125 9.90 -15.74 -26.03
C VAL A 125 9.81 -17.27 -25.82
N PHE A 126 9.82 -17.74 -24.58
CA PHE A 126 9.73 -19.15 -24.23
C PHE A 126 8.58 -19.39 -23.26
N HIS A 127 7.72 -20.35 -23.64
CA HIS A 127 6.63 -21.03 -22.92
C HIS A 127 6.39 -20.55 -21.47
N ALA A 128 5.20 -20.00 -21.25
CA ALA A 128 4.69 -19.54 -19.96
C ALA A 128 4.89 -20.60 -18.87
N LYS A 129 5.84 -20.34 -17.96
CA LYS A 129 5.85 -20.99 -16.65
C LYS A 129 4.96 -20.14 -15.75
N GLU A 130 3.98 -20.77 -15.13
CA GLU A 130 3.18 -20.12 -14.08
C GLU A 130 4.13 -19.65 -12.97
N PHE A 131 4.14 -18.34 -12.67
CA PHE A 131 4.92 -17.77 -11.59
C PHE A 131 4.00 -17.16 -10.54
N GLY A 132 4.19 -17.58 -9.29
CA GLY A 132 3.50 -17.04 -8.14
C GLY A 132 4.43 -16.44 -7.10
N LYS A 133 3.94 -15.44 -6.36
CA LYS A 133 4.57 -14.93 -5.14
C LYS A 133 4.01 -15.69 -3.94
N ILE A 134 4.88 -16.01 -3.00
CA ILE A 134 4.49 -16.58 -1.70
C ILE A 134 4.87 -15.59 -0.62
N ILE A 135 3.88 -15.18 0.17
CA ILE A 135 4.05 -14.28 1.30
C ILE A 135 3.83 -15.09 2.58
N ASN A 136 4.83 -15.09 3.46
CA ASN A 136 4.73 -15.78 4.75
C ASN A 136 4.33 -14.77 5.83
N PHE A 137 3.14 -14.93 6.40
CA PHE A 137 2.71 -14.12 7.54
C PHE A 137 3.19 -14.70 8.87
N LYS A 138 3.25 -13.83 9.88
CA LYS A 138 3.65 -14.22 11.24
C LYS A 138 2.69 -15.24 11.86
N THR A 139 1.39 -15.06 11.62
CA THR A 139 0.35 -15.91 12.19
C THR A 139 -0.71 -16.27 11.13
N PRO A 140 -1.40 -17.41 11.28
CA PRO A 140 -2.44 -17.84 10.34
C PRO A 140 -3.65 -16.90 10.33
N GLU A 141 -3.95 -16.23 11.44
CA GLU A 141 -5.06 -15.27 11.54
C GLU A 141 -4.84 -14.09 10.61
N ILE A 142 -3.60 -13.56 10.54
CA ILE A 142 -3.26 -12.48 9.62
C ILE A 142 -3.39 -12.96 8.18
N ALA A 143 -2.92 -14.17 7.88
CA ALA A 143 -2.99 -14.73 6.53
C ALA A 143 -4.45 -14.88 6.06
N ASN A 144 -5.32 -15.44 6.89
CA ASN A 144 -6.75 -15.57 6.60
C ASN A 144 -7.43 -14.21 6.48
N TRP A 145 -7.15 -13.28 7.39
CA TRP A 145 -7.67 -11.91 7.31
C TRP A 145 -7.27 -11.21 6.00
N VAL A 146 -6.02 -11.38 5.56
CA VAL A 146 -5.56 -10.85 4.27
C VAL A 146 -6.32 -11.49 3.12
N LEU A 147 -6.48 -12.81 3.13
CA LEU A 147 -7.22 -13.52 2.08
C LEU A 147 -8.66 -13.01 1.97
N GLU A 148 -9.35 -12.82 3.10
CA GLU A 148 -10.70 -12.24 3.14
C GLU A 148 -10.71 -10.82 2.56
N LYS A 149 -9.76 -9.96 2.95
CA LYS A 149 -9.69 -8.59 2.43
C LYS A 149 -9.39 -8.54 0.94
N LEU A 150 -8.64 -9.50 0.39
CA LEU A 150 -8.43 -9.61 -1.06
C LEU A 150 -9.72 -9.94 -1.80
N LYS A 151 -10.52 -10.87 -1.26
CA LYS A 151 -11.83 -11.20 -1.80
C LYS A 151 -12.78 -10.00 -1.74
N ASP A 152 -12.90 -9.36 -0.57
CA ASP A 152 -13.74 -8.17 -0.39
C ASP A 152 -13.35 -7.04 -1.37
N ALA A 153 -12.04 -6.80 -1.54
CA ALA A 153 -11.54 -5.77 -2.45
C ALA A 153 -11.90 -6.08 -3.90
N ARG A 154 -11.70 -7.33 -4.33
CA ARG A 154 -12.01 -7.79 -5.68
C ARG A 154 -13.52 -7.75 -5.97
N ASP A 155 -14.35 -8.19 -5.04
CA ASP A 155 -15.80 -8.17 -5.21
C ASP A 155 -16.35 -6.73 -5.25
N SER A 156 -15.68 -5.80 -4.58
CA SER A 156 -16.02 -4.38 -4.67
C SER A 156 -15.71 -3.74 -6.02
N LEU A 157 -14.86 -4.37 -6.85
CA LEU A 157 -14.56 -3.92 -8.21
C LEU A 157 -15.72 -4.20 -9.18
N SER A 158 -16.43 -5.32 -9.01
CA SER A 158 -17.51 -5.76 -9.92
C SER A 158 -18.80 -4.94 -9.80
N LYS A 159 -18.88 -4.01 -8.85
CA LYS A 159 -20.11 -3.28 -8.51
C LYS A 159 -20.27 -1.94 -9.24
N TYR A 160 -19.37 -1.61 -10.17
CA TYR A 160 -19.38 -0.36 -10.94
C TYR A 160 -18.97 -0.58 -12.38
#